data_AF-A0A8H3YJQ3-F1
#
_entry.id   AF-A0A8H3YJQ3-F1
#
_cell.length_a   1.000
_cell.length_b   1.000
_cell.length_c   1.000
_cell.angle_alpha   90.00
_cell.angle_beta   90.00
_cell.angle_gamma   90.00
#
_symmetry.space_group_name_H-M   'P 1'
#
loop_
_entity.id
_entity.type
_entity.pdbx_description
1 polymer ?
#
loop_
_entity_poly.entity_id
_entity_poly.type
_entity_poly.pdbx_seq_one_letter_code
_entity_poly.pdbx_strand_id
1 'polypeptide(L)'
;MGLLARLTGAAFATTATPALGWMWYTRATTFVPFPTSSPDFSSATARKFNPGNNPPVCNDMAVRTVPLDQLKTTDQETLTRQFCQGIWSGPGFEIQRRYLARKYRQLGGRWDHLWEKADLKSSRYNVGTKIADHFEVVERTDEKVCLINAGNKSSGLIEIRLLYDAATLH
;
A
#
# COMPACT_ATOMS: atom_id res chain seq x y z
N MET A 1 0.41 -42.25 -23.66
CA MET A 1 -0.19 -40.92 -23.87
C MET A 1 -0.85 -40.28 -22.63
N GLY A 2 -1.01 -40.95 -21.48
CA GLY A 2 -1.81 -40.42 -20.35
C GLY A 2 -1.08 -39.65 -19.24
N LEU A 3 0.25 -39.76 -19.10
CA LEU A 3 0.99 -39.13 -18.00
C LEU A 3 1.39 -37.67 -18.31
N LEU A 4 1.81 -37.41 -19.54
CA LEU A 4 2.14 -36.06 -20.02
C LEU A 4 0.90 -35.15 -20.09
N ALA A 5 -0.26 -35.68 -20.50
CA ALA A 5 -1.53 -34.96 -20.52
C ALA A 5 -2.04 -34.58 -19.11
N ARG A 6 -1.74 -35.40 -18.10
CA ARG A 6 -2.07 -35.13 -16.69
C ARG A 6 -1.15 -34.08 -16.07
N LEU A 7 0.14 -34.09 -16.42
CA LEU A 7 1.11 -33.08 -15.97
C LEU A 7 0.86 -31.72 -16.61
N THR A 8 0.47 -31.66 -17.88
CA THR A 8 0.08 -30.39 -18.53
C THR A 8 -1.25 -29.86 -17.99
N GLY A 9 -2.28 -30.70 -17.84
CA GLY A 9 -3.57 -30.29 -17.25
C GLY A 9 -3.46 -29.75 -15.82
N ALA A 10 -2.61 -30.36 -14.98
CA ALA A 10 -2.39 -29.91 -13.61
C ALA A 10 -1.53 -28.63 -13.52
N ALA A 11 -0.57 -28.42 -14.41
CA ALA A 11 0.28 -27.22 -14.43
C ALA A 11 -0.48 -25.97 -14.90
N PHE A 12 -1.37 -26.11 -15.89
CA PHE A 12 -2.24 -25.00 -16.32
C PHE A 12 -3.30 -24.66 -15.26
N ALA A 13 -3.92 -25.64 -14.61
CA ALA A 13 -4.94 -25.38 -13.59
C ALA A 13 -4.36 -24.74 -12.31
N THR A 14 -3.14 -25.09 -11.91
CA THR A 14 -2.55 -24.61 -10.64
C THR A 14 -1.98 -23.19 -10.71
N THR A 15 -1.52 -22.74 -11.88
CA THR A 15 -0.99 -21.37 -12.07
C THR A 15 -2.00 -20.39 -12.67
N ALA A 16 -2.95 -20.88 -13.47
CA ALA A 16 -3.98 -20.01 -14.06
C ALA A 16 -4.96 -19.48 -13.00
N THR A 17 -5.37 -20.27 -12.00
CA THR A 17 -6.38 -19.82 -11.02
C THR A 17 -5.89 -18.65 -10.14
N PRO A 18 -4.66 -18.67 -9.57
CA PRO A 18 -4.15 -17.52 -8.82
C PRO A 18 -3.91 -16.30 -9.72
N ALA A 19 -3.37 -16.50 -10.93
CA ALA A 19 -3.11 -15.41 -11.87
C ALA A 19 -4.41 -14.75 -12.34
N LEU A 20 -5.42 -15.53 -12.72
CA LEU A 20 -6.74 -15.03 -13.10
C LEU A 20 -7.46 -14.36 -11.93
N GLY A 21 -7.36 -14.93 -10.73
CA GLY A 21 -7.89 -14.32 -9.51
C GLY A 21 -7.23 -12.97 -9.21
N TRP A 22 -5.91 -12.88 -9.36
CA TRP A 22 -5.18 -11.63 -9.19
C TRP A 22 -5.54 -10.60 -10.26
N MET A 23 -5.55 -11.00 -11.54
CA MET A 23 -5.96 -10.13 -12.65
C MET A 23 -7.36 -9.58 -12.46
N TRP A 24 -8.31 -10.43 -12.03
CA TRP A 24 -9.66 -9.99 -11.72
C TRP A 24 -9.71 -9.04 -10.53
N TYR A 25 -8.93 -9.34 -9.48
CA TYR A 25 -8.83 -8.49 -8.28
C TYR A 25 -8.25 -7.10 -8.58
N THR A 26 -7.28 -7.00 -9.49
CA THR A 26 -6.60 -5.75 -9.85
C THR A 26 -7.16 -5.07 -11.09
N ARG A 27 -8.20 -5.62 -11.74
CA ARG A 27 -8.70 -5.16 -13.06
C ARG A 27 -9.14 -3.69 -13.10
N ALA A 28 -9.51 -3.13 -11.95
CA ALA A 28 -10.00 -1.76 -11.83
C ALA A 28 -8.90 -0.76 -11.40
N THR A 29 -7.67 -1.23 -11.24
CA THR A 29 -6.51 -0.41 -10.88
C THR A 29 -5.65 -0.17 -12.11
N THR A 30 -5.36 1.09 -12.41
CA THR A 30 -4.49 1.50 -13.52
C THR A 30 -3.20 2.11 -12.98
N PHE A 31 -2.07 1.73 -13.57
CA PHE A 31 -0.81 2.43 -13.33
C PHE A 31 -0.72 3.61 -14.28
N VAL A 32 -0.46 4.78 -13.71
CA VAL A 32 -0.36 6.04 -14.42
C VAL A 32 1.00 6.67 -14.11
N PRO A 33 1.62 7.40 -15.05
CA PRO A 33 2.88 8.09 -14.76
C PRO A 33 2.69 9.10 -13.64
N PHE A 34 3.57 9.07 -12.64
CA PHE A 34 3.56 10.09 -11.60
C PHE A 34 4.00 11.45 -12.20
N PRO A 35 3.27 12.55 -11.99
CA PRO A 35 3.63 13.84 -12.56
C PRO A 35 4.97 14.35 -12.04
N THR A 36 5.90 14.69 -12.93
CA THR A 36 7.23 15.20 -12.57
C THR A 36 7.20 16.56 -11.89
N SER A 37 6.11 17.33 -12.08
CA SER A 37 5.85 18.63 -11.45
C SER A 37 4.92 18.54 -10.23
N SER A 38 4.71 17.34 -9.66
CA SER A 38 3.82 17.17 -8.52
C SER A 38 4.24 18.04 -7.33
N PRO A 39 3.29 18.71 -6.63
CA PRO A 39 3.58 19.43 -5.40
C PRO A 39 4.13 18.52 -4.29
N ASP A 40 3.95 17.20 -4.39
CA ASP A 40 4.41 16.23 -3.40
C ASP A 40 5.94 16.27 -3.24
N PHE A 41 6.69 16.56 -4.32
CA PHE A 41 8.14 16.73 -4.28
C PHE A 41 8.61 17.96 -3.50
N SER A 42 7.75 18.98 -3.37
CA SER A 42 8.06 20.23 -2.64
C SER A 42 7.36 20.32 -1.29
N SER A 43 6.64 19.26 -0.89
CA SER A 43 5.92 19.20 0.39
C SER A 43 6.86 19.35 1.60
N ALA A 44 6.33 19.78 2.74
CA ALA A 44 7.11 19.88 3.97
C ALA A 44 7.69 18.52 4.39
N THR A 45 6.91 17.45 4.23
CA THR A 45 7.33 16.07 4.49
C THR A 45 8.45 15.65 3.54
N ALA A 46 8.32 15.89 2.23
CA ALA A 46 9.37 15.57 1.27
C ALA A 46 10.68 16.30 1.58
N ARG A 47 10.63 17.61 1.88
CA ARG A 47 11.83 18.38 2.25
C ARG A 47 12.46 17.90 3.56
N LYS A 48 11.66 17.47 4.52
CA LYS A 48 12.15 16.94 5.81
C LYS A 48 12.90 15.61 5.64
N PHE A 49 12.41 14.72 4.80
CA PHE A 49 12.97 13.37 4.62
C PHE A 49 13.88 13.21 3.39
N ASN A 50 13.90 14.20 2.49
CA ASN A 50 14.83 14.32 1.37
C ASN A 50 15.43 15.74 1.31
N PRO A 51 16.25 16.14 2.31
CA PRO A 51 16.82 17.49 2.36
C PRO A 51 17.77 17.78 1.18
N GLY A 52 18.36 16.75 0.59
CA GLY A 52 19.21 16.86 -0.60
C GLY A 52 18.43 17.03 -1.91
N ASN A 53 17.10 16.99 -1.87
CA ASN A 53 16.22 17.04 -3.05
C ASN A 53 16.66 16.06 -4.15
N ASN A 54 17.09 14.87 -3.74
CA ASN A 54 17.55 13.85 -4.68
C ASN A 54 16.38 13.40 -5.57
N PRO A 55 16.61 13.18 -6.87
CA PRO A 55 15.57 12.67 -7.75
C PRO A 55 15.12 11.28 -7.27
N PRO A 56 13.82 10.99 -7.27
CA PRO A 56 13.31 9.68 -6.91
C PRO A 56 13.78 8.61 -7.92
N VAL A 57 14.22 7.47 -7.39
CA VAL A 57 14.65 6.32 -8.21
C VAL A 57 13.45 5.60 -8.84
N CYS A 58 12.31 5.64 -8.17
CA CYS A 58 11.07 4.99 -8.59
C CYS A 58 9.88 5.87 -8.22
N ASN A 59 8.97 6.07 -9.17
CA ASN A 59 7.75 6.87 -9.03
C ASN A 59 6.55 6.09 -9.60
N ASP A 60 5.94 5.27 -8.76
CA ASP A 60 4.78 4.48 -9.16
C ASP A 60 3.50 5.13 -8.65
N MET A 61 2.52 5.32 -9.54
CA MET A 61 1.19 5.79 -9.18
C MET A 61 0.15 4.79 -9.66
N ALA A 62 -0.63 4.26 -8.73
CA ALA A 62 -1.74 3.36 -9.02
C ALA A 62 -3.05 4.04 -8.65
N VAL A 63 -3.96 4.17 -9.61
CA VAL A 63 -5.24 4.84 -9.45
C VAL A 63 -6.36 3.84 -9.63
N ARG A 64 -7.38 3.94 -8.78
CA ARG A 64 -8.63 3.20 -8.91
C ARG A 64 -9.79 4.15 -8.63
N THR A 65 -10.67 4.30 -9.62
CA THR A 65 -11.90 5.06 -9.48
C THR A 65 -12.99 4.16 -8.91
N VAL A 66 -13.69 4.63 -7.87
CA VAL A 66 -14.80 3.92 -7.24
C VAL A 66 -16.03 4.84 -7.31
N PRO A 67 -17.15 4.37 -7.89
CA PRO A 67 -18.41 5.11 -7.88
C PRO A 67 -18.89 5.44 -6.45
N LEU A 68 -19.46 6.64 -6.26
CA LEU A 68 -19.86 7.13 -4.94
C LEU A 68 -20.96 6.27 -4.29
N ASP A 69 -21.85 5.69 -5.09
CA ASP A 69 -22.92 4.79 -4.66
C ASP A 69 -22.40 3.46 -4.06
N GLN A 70 -21.14 3.11 -4.35
CA GLN A 70 -20.48 1.92 -3.79
C GLN A 70 -19.75 2.20 -2.47
N LEU A 71 -19.68 3.46 -2.04
CA LEU A 71 -19.03 3.83 -0.79
C LEU A 71 -19.96 3.57 0.40
N LYS A 72 -19.39 2.96 1.45
CA LYS A 72 -20.13 2.70 2.71
C LYS A 72 -20.33 3.96 3.55
N THR A 73 -19.53 4.98 3.31
CA THR A 73 -19.54 6.26 4.01
C THR A 73 -18.92 7.32 3.10
N THR A 74 -19.23 8.58 3.37
CA THR A 74 -18.63 9.75 2.71
C THR A 74 -17.60 10.45 3.60
N ASP A 75 -17.38 9.96 4.83
CA ASP A 75 -16.36 10.48 5.72
C ASP A 75 -14.95 10.13 5.22
N GLN A 76 -14.21 11.16 4.81
CA GLN A 76 -12.87 11.01 4.21
C GLN A 76 -11.88 10.33 5.17
N GLU A 77 -11.88 10.68 6.46
CA GLU A 77 -10.99 10.05 7.45
C GLU A 77 -11.22 8.55 7.49
N THR A 78 -12.49 8.15 7.60
CA THR A 78 -12.87 6.75 7.68
C THR A 78 -12.51 6.01 6.40
N LEU A 79 -12.70 6.63 5.23
CA LEU A 79 -12.33 6.01 3.95
C LEU A 79 -10.82 5.83 3.82
N THR A 80 -10.04 6.88 4.09
CA THR A 80 -8.57 6.83 4.01
C THR A 80 -8.01 5.80 4.98
N ARG A 81 -8.57 5.75 6.20
CA ARG A 81 -8.23 4.75 7.21
C ARG A 81 -8.57 3.34 6.76
N GLN A 82 -9.80 3.08 6.30
CA GLN A 82 -10.21 1.76 5.84
C GLN A 82 -9.42 1.30 4.61
N PHE A 83 -9.08 2.23 3.72
CA PHE A 83 -8.23 1.97 2.57
C PHE A 83 -6.83 1.53 2.99
N CYS A 84 -6.18 2.28 3.89
CA CYS A 84 -4.88 1.91 4.46
C CYS A 84 -4.94 0.56 5.18
N GLN A 85 -5.97 0.32 6.00
CA GLN A 85 -6.21 -0.97 6.66
C GLN A 85 -6.31 -2.11 5.63
N GLY A 86 -7.00 -1.86 4.50
CA GLY A 86 -7.11 -2.81 3.39
C GLY A 86 -5.79 -3.13 2.71
N ILE A 87 -4.93 -2.13 2.46
CA ILE A 87 -3.62 -2.31 1.83
C ILE A 87 -2.72 -3.19 2.72
N TRP A 88 -2.54 -2.81 3.98
CA TRP A 88 -1.57 -3.47 4.85
C TRP A 88 -2.08 -4.78 5.44
N SER A 89 -3.38 -4.92 5.71
CA SER A 89 -3.95 -6.20 6.15
C SER A 89 -4.32 -7.14 5.01
N GLY A 90 -4.22 -6.65 3.77
CA GLY A 90 -4.63 -7.34 2.55
C GLY A 90 -3.66 -8.45 2.10
N PRO A 91 -4.11 -9.28 1.16
CA PRO A 91 -3.32 -10.41 0.65
C PRO A 91 -2.04 -9.98 -0.06
N GLY A 92 -2.00 -8.78 -0.67
CA GLY A 92 -0.83 -8.26 -1.37
C GLY A 92 0.37 -8.05 -0.45
N PHE A 93 0.16 -7.52 0.76
CA PHE A 93 1.23 -7.34 1.74
C PHE A 93 1.45 -8.57 2.63
N GLU A 94 0.53 -9.53 2.66
CA GLU A 94 0.59 -10.65 3.59
C GLU A 94 1.85 -11.51 3.47
N ILE A 95 2.27 -11.84 2.24
CA ILE A 95 3.47 -12.65 2.00
C ILE A 95 4.71 -11.89 2.49
N GLN A 96 4.85 -10.62 2.09
CA GLN A 96 5.96 -9.76 2.51
C GLN A 96 5.97 -9.59 4.03
N ARG A 97 4.82 -9.32 4.65
CA ARG A 97 4.66 -9.18 6.10
C ARG A 97 5.11 -10.42 6.86
N ARG A 98 4.72 -11.61 6.42
CA ARG A 98 5.14 -12.88 7.05
C ARG A 98 6.65 -13.10 6.93
N TYR A 99 7.23 -12.77 5.77
CA TYR A 99 8.68 -12.81 5.58
C TYR A 99 9.39 -11.86 6.55
N LEU A 100 8.96 -10.60 6.60
CA LEU A 100 9.53 -9.58 7.49
C LEU A 100 9.37 -9.98 8.97
N ALA A 101 8.22 -10.51 9.36
CA ALA A 101 7.98 -10.97 10.73
C ALA A 101 8.94 -12.09 11.14
N ARG A 102 9.24 -13.04 10.25
CA ARG A 102 10.19 -14.12 10.55
C ARG A 102 11.62 -13.59 10.75
N LYS A 103 12.02 -12.59 9.97
CA LYS A 103 13.40 -12.09 9.96
C LYS A 103 13.68 -11.05 11.03
N TYR A 104 12.72 -10.17 11.32
CA TYR A 104 12.98 -8.97 12.11
C TYR A 104 12.20 -8.90 13.43
N ARG A 105 11.07 -9.59 13.57
CA ARG A 105 10.20 -9.45 14.76
C ARG A 105 10.90 -9.75 16.10
N GLN A 106 11.84 -10.70 16.09
CA GLN A 106 12.55 -11.13 17.31
C GLN A 106 13.70 -10.19 17.71
N LEU A 107 14.07 -9.24 16.84
CA LEU A 107 15.12 -8.28 17.13
C LEU A 107 14.61 -7.21 18.10
N GLY A 108 15.47 -6.73 19.01
CA GLY A 108 15.09 -5.77 20.04
C GLY A 108 14.50 -4.46 19.49
N GLY A 109 13.57 -3.85 20.25
CA GLY A 109 13.00 -2.53 19.93
C GLY A 109 11.85 -2.53 18.91
N ARG A 110 11.21 -3.68 18.65
CA ARG A 110 10.17 -3.85 17.61
C ARG A 110 8.82 -4.36 18.15
N TRP A 111 8.64 -4.25 19.47
CA TRP A 111 7.47 -4.74 20.18
C TRP A 111 6.23 -3.89 19.91
N ASP A 112 6.42 -2.60 19.59
CA ASP A 112 5.40 -1.60 19.25
C ASP A 112 5.00 -1.62 17.76
N HIS A 113 5.62 -2.47 16.95
CA HIS A 113 5.36 -2.51 15.51
C HIS A 113 4.10 -3.35 15.21
N LEU A 114 3.34 -2.93 14.19
CA LEU A 114 2.19 -3.67 13.72
C LEU A 114 2.65 -4.86 12.87
N TRP A 115 2.50 -6.06 13.43
CA TRP A 115 2.86 -7.32 12.79
C TRP A 115 1.67 -8.11 12.32
N GLU A 116 0.59 -8.17 13.10
CA GLU A 116 -0.53 -9.07 12.82
C GLU A 116 -1.61 -8.41 11.95
N LYS A 117 -2.32 -9.26 11.21
CA LYS A 117 -3.42 -8.81 10.34
C LYS A 117 -4.51 -8.11 11.13
N ALA A 118 -4.80 -8.59 12.35
CA ALA A 118 -5.80 -7.99 13.23
C ALA A 118 -5.39 -6.57 13.63
N ASP A 119 -4.15 -6.39 14.08
CA ASP A 119 -3.62 -5.09 14.51
C ASP A 119 -3.60 -4.08 13.35
N LEU A 120 -3.25 -4.53 12.15
CA LEU A 120 -3.30 -3.71 10.94
C LEU A 120 -4.74 -3.29 10.58
N LYS A 121 -5.73 -4.17 10.81
CA LYS A 121 -7.14 -3.83 10.58
C LYS A 121 -7.72 -2.88 11.63
N SER A 122 -7.25 -2.93 12.86
CA SER A 122 -7.76 -2.06 13.94
C SER A 122 -6.99 -0.75 14.05
N SER A 123 -5.78 -0.66 13.49
CA SER A 123 -4.94 0.53 13.60
C SER A 123 -5.57 1.75 12.92
N ARG A 124 -5.37 2.90 13.57
CA ARG A 124 -5.68 4.22 13.00
C ARG A 124 -4.53 4.79 12.18
N TYR A 125 -3.35 4.15 12.16
CA TYR A 125 -2.17 4.63 11.44
C TYR A 125 -1.80 6.07 11.80
N ASN A 126 -1.81 6.40 13.10
CA ASN A 126 -1.36 7.71 13.59
C ASN A 126 0.12 7.93 13.26
N VAL A 127 0.56 9.19 13.25
CA VAL A 127 1.98 9.53 13.05
C VAL A 127 2.85 8.80 14.08
N GLY A 128 3.95 8.21 13.62
CA GLY A 128 4.85 7.36 14.40
C GLY A 128 4.47 5.87 14.41
N THR A 129 3.32 5.49 13.84
CA THR A 129 2.95 4.06 13.72
C THR A 129 3.95 3.34 12.83
N LYS A 130 4.53 2.25 13.33
CA LYS A 130 5.48 1.42 12.58
C LYS A 130 4.81 0.13 12.10
N ILE A 131 5.02 -0.20 10.84
CA ILE A 131 4.42 -1.36 10.17
C ILE A 131 5.53 -2.32 9.77
N ALA A 132 5.48 -3.53 10.34
CA ALA A 132 6.38 -4.63 10.02
C ALA A 132 7.87 -4.24 9.93
N ASP A 133 8.36 -3.38 10.83
CA ASP A 133 9.74 -2.87 10.90
C ASP A 133 10.21 -1.97 9.76
N HIS A 134 9.52 -1.97 8.63
CA HIS A 134 10.01 -1.35 7.41
C HIS A 134 9.36 -0.01 7.12
N PHE A 135 8.16 0.25 7.63
CA PHE A 135 7.47 1.50 7.35
C PHE A 135 7.12 2.25 8.62
N GLU A 136 7.25 3.57 8.60
CA GLU A 136 6.83 4.48 9.67
C GLU A 136 5.90 5.53 9.06
N VAL A 137 4.74 5.75 9.68
CA VAL A 137 3.83 6.82 9.27
C VAL A 137 4.39 8.16 9.72
N VAL A 138 4.64 9.06 8.78
CA VAL A 138 5.26 10.38 9.05
C VAL A 138 4.29 11.55 8.92
N GLU A 139 3.24 11.36 8.13
CA GLU A 139 2.20 12.36 7.92
C GLU A 139 0.87 11.64 7.79
N ARG A 140 -0.15 12.20 8.42
CA ARG A 140 -1.53 11.74 8.32
C ARG A 140 -2.44 12.95 8.21
N THR A 141 -3.31 12.94 7.23
CA THR A 141 -4.48 13.82 7.12
C THR A 141 -5.71 12.95 6.85
N ASP A 142 -6.88 13.56 6.76
CA ASP A 142 -8.12 12.84 6.44
C ASP A 142 -8.11 12.26 5.02
N GLU A 143 -7.27 12.78 4.12
CA GLU A 143 -7.18 12.39 2.71
C GLU A 143 -5.94 11.55 2.37
N LYS A 144 -4.90 11.57 3.22
CA LYS A 144 -3.65 10.87 2.94
C LYS A 144 -2.92 10.33 4.16
N VAL A 145 -2.16 9.26 3.92
CA VAL A 145 -1.18 8.70 4.84
C VAL A 145 0.15 8.58 4.11
N CYS A 146 1.18 9.28 4.60
CA CYS A 146 2.53 9.20 4.07
C CYS A 146 3.40 8.35 4.99
N LEU A 147 4.18 7.45 4.39
CA LEU A 147 5.10 6.58 5.09
C LEU A 147 6.52 6.76 4.55
N ILE A 148 7.50 6.54 5.42
CA ILE A 148 8.90 6.40 5.06
C ILE A 148 9.38 5.00 5.41
N ASN A 149 10.56 4.64 4.90
CA ASN A 149 11.26 3.49 5.42
C ASN A 149 11.75 3.75 6.87
N ALA A 150 11.30 2.95 7.82
CA ALA A 150 11.61 3.11 9.24
C ALA A 150 13.11 2.87 9.55
N GLY A 151 13.76 1.98 8.80
CA GLY A 151 15.18 1.64 8.98
C GLY A 151 16.14 2.61 8.30
N ASN A 152 15.70 3.32 7.26
CA ASN A 152 16.47 4.37 6.61
C ASN A 152 15.54 5.50 6.16
N LYS A 153 15.50 6.57 6.95
CA LYS A 153 14.54 7.66 6.79
C LYS A 153 14.72 8.50 5.51
N SER A 154 15.79 8.26 4.75
CA SER A 154 16.07 8.94 3.46
C SER A 154 15.84 8.05 2.23
N SER A 155 15.44 6.78 2.38
CA SER A 155 15.47 5.80 1.29
C SER A 155 14.18 5.70 0.45
N GLY A 156 13.12 6.40 0.81
CA GLY A 156 11.90 6.45 0.01
C GLY A 156 10.67 6.92 0.78
N LEU A 157 9.79 7.61 0.07
CA LEU A 157 8.47 8.05 0.54
C LEU A 157 7.41 7.23 -0.20
N ILE A 158 6.48 6.67 0.56
CA ILE A 158 5.27 6.03 0.03
C ILE A 158 4.10 6.90 0.45
N GLU A 159 3.35 7.42 -0.51
CA GLU A 159 2.14 8.17 -0.25
C GLU A 159 0.91 7.35 -0.66
N ILE A 160 -0.03 7.24 0.27
CA ILE A 160 -1.34 6.63 0.03
C ILE A 160 -2.37 7.75 0.15
N ARG A 161 -2.94 8.16 -0.98
CA ARG A 161 -3.90 9.28 -1.06
C ARG A 161 -5.23 8.80 -1.64
N LEU A 162 -6.33 9.25 -1.04
CA LEU A 162 -7.65 9.19 -1.66
C LEU A 162 -7.93 10.54 -2.32
N LEU A 163 -8.07 10.53 -3.64
CA LEU A 163 -8.48 11.71 -4.40
C LEU A 163 -9.99 11.65 -4.59
N TYR A 164 -10.69 12.65 -4.06
CA TYR A 164 -12.09 12.88 -4.35
C TYR A 164 -12.20 13.75 -5.60
N ASP A 165 -12.76 13.20 -6.68
CA ASP A 165 -13.15 13.98 -7.84
C ASP A 165 -14.62 14.39 -7.69
N ALA A 166 -14.85 15.64 -7.31
CA ALA A 166 -16.20 16.21 -7.21
C ALA A 166 -16.77 16.65 -8.58
N ALA A 167 -16.00 16.52 -9.68
CA ALA A 167 -16.34 17.13 -10.96
C ALA A 167 -17.29 16.30 -11.86
N THR A 168 -17.77 15.14 -11.42
CA THR A 168 -18.66 14.27 -12.22
C THR A 168 -20.12 14.20 -11.72
N LEU A 169 -20.57 15.22 -10.99
CA LEU A 169 -21.99 15.43 -10.67
C LEU A 169 -22.60 16.51 -11.58
N HIS A 170 -22.67 16.23 -12.88
CA HIS A 170 -23.55 16.95 -13.82
C HIS A 170 -24.07 15.98 -14.90
#